data_AF-A0A2P4QBA0-F1
#
_entry.id   AF-A0A2P4QBA0-F1
#
_cell.length_a   1.000
_cell.length_b   1.000
_cell.length_c   1.000
_cell.angle_alpha   90.00
_cell.angle_beta   90.00
_cell.angle_gamma   90.00
#
_symmetry.space_group_name_H-M   'P 1'
#
loop_
_entity.id
_entity.type
_entity.pdbx_description
1 polymer ?
#
loop_
_entity_poly.entity_id
_entity_poly.type
_entity_poly.pdbx_seq_one_letter_code
_entity_poly.pdbx_strand_id
1 'polypeptide(L)'
;MTRSLEESGEKVTQLSDSIALFKSIIPDTKKAIASAEKSIDMLENKCQHLEDIISAKDRKIIALVDQILSKTEHSDVTIEPEIYSNTHERKLWAKRHSESEHDLEIRKKYTFR
;
A
#
# COMPACT_ATOMS: atom_id res chain seq x y z
N MET A 1 -16.88 -5.56 71.58
CA MET A 1 -16.26 -6.76 70.97
C MET A 1 -17.23 -7.48 70.01
N THR A 2 -18.50 -7.69 70.37
CA THR A 2 -19.48 -8.40 69.51
C THR A 2 -19.80 -7.71 68.17
N ARG A 3 -19.99 -6.38 68.16
CA ARG A 3 -20.28 -5.61 66.92
C ARG A 3 -19.17 -5.68 65.86
N SER A 4 -17.89 -5.61 66.28
CA SER A 4 -16.76 -5.73 65.36
C SER A 4 -16.58 -7.14 64.78
N LEU A 5 -16.98 -8.17 65.54
CA LEU A 5 -16.94 -9.55 65.06
C LEU A 5 -18.01 -9.78 63.99
N GLU A 6 -19.22 -9.24 64.18
CA GLU A 6 -20.32 -9.32 63.23
C GLU A 6 -20.01 -8.59 61.91
N GLU A 7 -19.48 -7.36 61.99
CA GLU A 7 -18.97 -6.62 60.81
C GLU A 7 -17.86 -7.39 60.08
N SER A 8 -16.98 -8.08 60.81
CA SER A 8 -15.92 -8.90 60.20
C SER A 8 -16.48 -10.13 59.48
N GLY A 9 -17.54 -10.75 60.03
CA GLY A 9 -18.24 -11.87 59.42
C GLY A 9 -18.91 -11.48 58.10
N GLU A 10 -19.62 -10.36 58.08
CA GLU A 10 -20.25 -9.83 56.85
C GLU A 10 -19.23 -9.49 55.75
N LYS A 11 -18.06 -8.96 56.12
CA LYS A 11 -16.98 -8.72 55.15
C LYS A 11 -16.44 -10.02 54.56
N VAL A 12 -16.33 -11.07 55.36
CA VAL A 12 -15.86 -12.39 54.91
C VAL A 12 -16.88 -13.04 53.95
N THR A 13 -18.18 -12.89 54.20
CA THR A 13 -19.21 -13.41 53.29
C THR A 13 -19.19 -12.66 51.96
N GLN A 14 -19.13 -11.32 51.98
CA GLN A 14 -19.02 -10.50 50.76
C GLN A 14 -17.76 -10.84 49.92
N LEU A 15 -16.62 -11.06 50.58
CA LEU A 15 -15.39 -11.49 49.92
C LEU A 15 -15.56 -12.89 49.31
N SER A 16 -16.22 -13.80 50.00
CA SER A 16 -16.48 -15.15 49.50
C SER A 16 -17.38 -15.14 48.26
N ASP A 17 -18.42 -14.32 48.24
CA ASP A 17 -19.31 -14.14 47.08
C ASP A 17 -18.57 -13.54 45.89
N SER A 18 -17.72 -12.54 46.15
CA SER A 18 -16.86 -11.93 45.12
C SER A 18 -15.89 -12.94 44.52
N ILE A 19 -15.28 -13.79 45.35
CA ILE A 19 -14.38 -14.87 44.90
C ILE A 19 -15.14 -15.90 44.05
N ALA A 20 -16.36 -16.27 44.45
CA ALA A 20 -17.21 -17.19 43.68
C ALA A 20 -17.56 -16.60 42.30
N LEU A 21 -17.91 -15.32 42.26
CA LEU A 21 -18.17 -14.59 41.01
C LEU A 21 -16.93 -14.59 40.10
N PHE A 22 -15.75 -14.23 40.62
CA PHE A 22 -14.52 -14.23 39.82
C PHE A 22 -14.16 -15.63 39.31
N LYS A 23 -14.33 -16.67 40.14
CA LYS A 23 -14.12 -18.06 39.71
C LYS A 23 -15.04 -18.46 38.56
N SER A 24 -16.25 -17.92 38.50
CA SER A 24 -17.17 -18.14 37.39
C SER A 24 -16.77 -17.39 36.12
N ILE A 25 -16.20 -16.18 36.23
CA ILE A 25 -15.89 -15.31 35.07
C ILE A 25 -14.53 -15.65 34.43
N ILE A 26 -13.56 -16.10 35.23
CA ILE A 26 -12.19 -16.39 34.75
C ILE A 26 -12.16 -17.40 33.57
N PRO A 27 -12.91 -18.51 33.58
CA PRO A 27 -12.90 -19.46 32.46
C PRO A 27 -13.43 -18.84 31.16
N ASP A 28 -14.51 -18.06 31.24
CA ASP A 28 -15.11 -17.41 30.07
C ASP A 28 -14.19 -16.36 29.48
N THR A 29 -13.55 -15.55 30.34
CA THR A 29 -12.54 -14.58 29.89
C THR A 29 -11.33 -15.25 29.27
N LYS A 30 -10.82 -16.36 29.84
CA LYS A 30 -9.75 -17.15 29.21
C LYS A 30 -10.14 -17.68 27.83
N LYS A 31 -11.38 -18.16 27.67
CA LYS A 31 -11.90 -18.63 26.38
C LYS A 31 -12.00 -17.49 25.37
N ALA A 32 -12.46 -16.32 25.79
CA ALA A 32 -12.52 -15.13 24.94
C ALA A 32 -11.14 -14.69 24.48
N ILE A 33 -10.13 -14.71 25.37
CA ILE A 33 -8.73 -14.40 25.03
C ILE A 33 -8.20 -15.38 23.98
N ALA A 34 -8.34 -16.69 24.20
CA ALA A 34 -7.88 -17.69 23.22
C ALA A 34 -8.57 -17.55 21.86
N SER A 35 -9.85 -17.15 21.85
CA SER A 35 -10.58 -16.87 20.61
C SER A 35 -10.07 -15.61 19.90
N ALA A 36 -9.70 -14.58 20.67
CA ALA A 36 -9.12 -13.34 20.13
C ALA A 36 -7.72 -13.60 19.56
N GLU A 37 -6.87 -14.34 20.25
CA GLU A 37 -5.54 -14.75 19.77
C GLU A 37 -5.63 -15.48 18.43
N LYS A 38 -6.51 -16.48 18.30
CA LYS A 38 -6.74 -17.18 17.02
C LYS A 38 -7.20 -16.23 15.90
N SER A 39 -7.97 -15.21 16.23
CA SER A 39 -8.45 -14.22 15.25
C SER A 39 -7.33 -13.28 14.82
N ILE A 40 -6.43 -12.91 15.73
CA ILE A 40 -5.23 -12.14 15.46
C ILE A 40 -4.30 -12.92 14.53
N ASP A 41 -4.00 -14.18 14.83
CA ASP A 41 -3.16 -15.05 13.99
C ASP A 41 -3.69 -15.14 12.55
N MET A 42 -5.01 -15.29 12.39
CA MET A 42 -5.65 -15.32 11.07
C MET A 42 -5.50 -13.97 10.35
N LEU A 43 -5.58 -12.86 11.08
CA LEU A 43 -5.44 -11.52 10.51
C LEU A 43 -4.00 -11.24 10.09
N GLU A 44 -3.01 -11.62 10.90
CA GLU A 44 -1.59 -11.50 10.56
C GLU A 44 -1.26 -12.26 9.27
N ASN A 45 -1.74 -13.50 9.14
CA ASN A 45 -1.57 -14.28 7.90
C ASN A 45 -2.17 -13.57 6.67
N LYS A 46 -3.33 -12.93 6.81
CA LYS A 46 -3.94 -12.15 5.72
C LYS A 46 -3.14 -10.90 5.40
N CYS A 47 -2.64 -10.19 6.41
CA CYS A 47 -1.77 -9.03 6.21
C CYS A 47 -0.52 -9.42 5.43
N GLN A 48 0.16 -10.51 5.83
CA GLN A 48 1.36 -10.99 5.15
C GLN A 48 1.09 -11.31 3.66
N HIS A 49 -0.02 -11.99 3.38
CA HIS A 49 -0.40 -12.30 2.00
C HIS A 49 -0.70 -11.04 1.17
N LEU A 50 -1.29 -10.01 1.77
CA LEU A 50 -1.51 -8.72 1.09
C LEU A 50 -0.20 -7.98 0.84
N GLU A 51 0.74 -8.01 1.78
CA GLU A 51 2.09 -7.44 1.62
C GLU A 51 2.85 -8.12 0.47
N ASP A 52 2.74 -9.44 0.32
CA ASP A 52 3.34 -10.18 -0.79
C ASP A 52 2.74 -9.75 -2.13
N ILE A 53 1.42 -9.57 -2.20
CA ILE A 53 0.73 -9.09 -3.40
C ILE A 53 1.18 -7.67 -3.75
N ILE A 54 1.25 -6.77 -2.77
CA ILE A 54 1.70 -5.39 -2.98
C ILE A 54 3.14 -5.40 -3.49
N SER A 55 4.03 -6.15 -2.84
CA SER A 55 5.43 -6.29 -3.24
C SER A 55 5.56 -6.80 -4.69
N ALA A 56 4.75 -7.78 -5.08
CA ALA A 56 4.73 -8.29 -6.45
C ALA A 56 4.23 -7.24 -7.46
N LYS A 57 3.24 -6.43 -7.09
CA LYS A 57 2.74 -5.32 -7.92
C LYS A 57 3.78 -4.21 -8.06
N ASP A 58 4.46 -3.84 -6.98
CA ASP A 58 5.50 -2.81 -6.99
C ASP A 58 6.65 -3.20 -7.92
N ARG A 59 7.10 -4.44 -7.86
CA ARG A 59 8.12 -4.96 -8.81
C ARG A 59 7.66 -4.87 -10.26
N LYS A 60 6.37 -5.16 -10.54
CA LYS A 60 5.81 -5.03 -11.89
C LYS A 60 5.74 -3.57 -12.34
N ILE A 61 5.38 -2.65 -11.45
CA ILE A 61 5.36 -1.21 -11.74
C ILE A 61 6.77 -0.74 -12.08
N ILE A 62 7.77 -1.09 -11.26
CA ILE A 62 9.18 -0.74 -11.51
C ILE A 62 9.62 -1.26 -12.89
N ALA A 63 9.38 -2.53 -13.19
CA ALA A 63 9.73 -3.11 -14.49
C ALA A 63 9.04 -2.40 -15.68
N LEU A 64 7.79 -1.97 -15.53
CA LEU A 64 7.08 -1.22 -16.56
C LEU A 64 7.64 0.20 -16.72
N VAL A 65 8.00 0.86 -15.62
CA VAL A 65 8.65 2.18 -15.65
C VAL A 65 9.99 2.09 -16.35
N ASP A 66 10.82 1.09 -16.03
CA ASP A 66 12.10 0.86 -16.70
C ASP A 66 11.93 0.62 -18.21
N GLN A 67 10.90 -0.14 -18.60
CA GLN A 67 10.56 -0.34 -20.01
C GLN A 67 10.13 0.97 -20.71
N ILE A 68 9.36 1.82 -20.05
CA ILE A 68 8.95 3.12 -20.62
C ILE A 68 10.17 4.03 -20.77
N LEU A 69 11.02 4.11 -19.74
CA LEU A 69 12.23 4.93 -19.77
C LEU A 69 13.17 4.47 -20.90
N SER A 70 13.45 3.18 -21.02
CA SER A 70 14.28 2.66 -22.11
C SER A 70 13.74 2.99 -23.51
N LYS A 71 12.41 2.92 -23.72
CA LYS A 71 11.80 3.31 -25.00
C LYS A 71 11.91 4.81 -25.28
N THR A 72 11.86 5.63 -24.23
CA THR A 72 11.95 7.09 -24.32
C THR A 72 13.40 7.55 -24.55
N GLU A 73 14.37 6.89 -23.92
CA GLU A 73 15.80 7.14 -24.14
C GLU A 73 16.24 6.80 -25.57
N HIS A 74 15.56 5.84 -26.22
CA HIS A 74 15.81 5.47 -27.61
C HIS A 74 14.94 6.22 -28.64
N SER A 75 14.00 7.07 -28.19
CA SER A 75 13.32 8.00 -29.11
C SER A 75 14.22 9.20 -29.33
N ASP A 76 15.01 9.16 -30.40
CA ASP A 76 15.77 10.32 -30.84
C ASP A 76 14.78 11.43 -31.24
N VAL A 77 14.67 12.46 -30.40
CA VAL A 77 13.78 13.62 -30.59
C VAL A 77 14.10 14.38 -31.88
N THR A 78 15.27 14.10 -32.48
CA THR A 78 15.67 14.65 -33.76
C THR A 78 15.15 13.88 -34.96
N ILE A 79 14.64 12.66 -34.79
CA ILE A 79 14.08 11.85 -35.87
C ILE A 79 12.56 11.98 -35.90
N GLU A 80 12.01 12.22 -37.08
CA GLU A 80 10.56 12.31 -37.27
C GLU A 80 9.88 10.98 -36.87
N PRO A 81 8.88 11.02 -35.95
CA PRO A 81 8.13 9.85 -35.53
C PRO A 81 7.34 9.25 -36.69
N GLU A 82 7.37 7.93 -36.81
CA GLU A 82 6.56 7.19 -37.78
C GLU A 82 5.06 7.24 -37.45
N ILE A 83 4.74 7.33 -36.15
CA ILE A 83 3.39 7.47 -35.64
C ILE A 83 3.41 8.61 -34.63
N TYR A 84 2.59 9.62 -34.87
CA TYR A 84 2.39 10.74 -33.96
C TYR A 84 1.48 10.31 -32.80
N SER A 85 1.93 10.53 -31.57
CA SER A 85 1.18 10.17 -30.36
C SER A 85 -0.04 11.07 -30.16
N ASN A 86 0.03 12.33 -30.63
CA ASN A 86 -1.09 13.27 -30.59
C ASN A 86 -0.97 14.38 -31.65
N THR A 87 -2.02 15.18 -31.79
CA THR A 87 -2.09 16.30 -32.76
C THR A 87 -1.09 17.43 -32.45
N HIS A 88 -0.73 17.62 -31.18
CA HIS A 88 0.24 18.65 -30.79
C HIS A 88 1.65 18.30 -31.27
N GLU A 89 2.07 17.05 -31.10
CA GLU A 89 3.34 16.51 -31.59
C GLU A 89 3.46 16.63 -33.11
N ARG A 90 2.38 16.28 -33.84
CA ARG A 90 2.32 16.44 -35.30
C ARG A 90 2.50 17.89 -35.74
N LYS A 91 1.83 18.83 -35.07
CA LYS A 91 1.98 20.27 -35.37
C LYS A 91 3.39 20.78 -35.06
N LEU A 92 4.01 20.27 -34.01
CA LEU A 92 5.37 20.63 -33.63
C LEU A 92 6.39 20.19 -34.70
N TRP A 93 6.25 18.97 -35.21
CA TRP A 93 7.08 18.46 -36.31
C TRP A 93 6.90 19.24 -37.61
N ALA A 94 5.66 19.53 -38.00
CA ALA A 94 5.38 20.36 -39.17
C ALA A 94 6.02 21.76 -39.07
N LYS A 95 5.98 22.39 -37.89
CA LYS A 95 6.62 23.68 -37.65
C LYS A 95 8.15 23.61 -37.78
N ARG A 96 8.78 22.59 -37.17
CA ARG A 96 10.23 22.37 -37.26
C ARG A 96 10.69 22.11 -38.70
N HIS A 97 9.90 21.36 -39.47
CA HIS A 97 10.18 21.10 -40.88
C HIS A 97 10.19 22.42 -41.68
N SER A 98 9.16 23.26 -41.55
CA SER A 98 9.11 24.57 -42.20
C SER A 98 10.24 25.52 -41.76
N GLU A 99 10.62 25.50 -40.48
CA GLU A 99 11.76 26.29 -39.98
C GLU A 99 13.10 25.80 -40.56
N SER A 100 13.25 24.48 -40.75
CA SER A 100 14.48 23.88 -41.33
C SER A 100 14.69 24.19 -42.82
N GLU A 101 13.63 24.53 -43.56
CA GLU A 101 13.75 25.02 -44.94
C GLU A 101 14.52 26.34 -45.01
N HIS A 102 14.49 27.12 -43.93
CA HIS A 102 15.03 28.48 -43.87
C HIS A 102 16.31 28.56 -43.00
N ASP A 103 16.54 27.58 -42.11
CA ASP A 103 17.71 27.50 -41.23
C ASP A 103 18.47 26.16 -41.40
N LEU A 104 19.67 26.26 -41.97
CA LEU A 104 20.54 25.12 -42.29
C LEU A 104 21.07 24.40 -41.04
N GLU A 105 21.21 25.10 -39.91
CA GLU A 105 21.66 24.51 -38.65
C GLU A 105 20.54 23.72 -37.96
N ILE A 106 19.28 24.12 -38.16
CA ILE A 106 18.12 23.31 -37.76
C ILE A 106 18.04 22.07 -38.64
N ARG A 107 18.23 22.19 -39.95
CA ARG A 107 18.18 21.05 -40.88
C ARG A 107 19.21 19.95 -40.58
N LYS A 108 20.41 20.30 -40.13
CA LYS A 108 21.44 19.31 -39.75
C LYS A 108 21.10 18.58 -38.45
N LYS A 109 20.31 19.20 -37.58
CA LYS A 109 19.94 18.67 -36.27
C LYS A 109 18.78 17.69 -36.32
N TYR A 110 17.99 17.63 -37.39
CA TYR A 110 16.79 16.80 -37.48
C TYR A 110 16.80 15.89 -38.71
N THR A 111 16.35 14.65 -38.53
CA THR A 111 16.14 13.66 -39.59
C THR A 111 14.66 13.57 -39.90
N PHE A 112 14.24 14.19 -40.99
CA PHE A 112 12.87 14.13 -41.51
C PHE A 112 12.70 12.92 -42.44
N ARG A 113 11.53 12.27 -42.43
CA ARG A 113 11.26 11.06 -43.24
C ARG A 113 10.55 11.37 -44.56
#